data_AF-X1PRJ9-F1
#
_entry.id   AF-X1PRJ9-F1
#
_cell.length_a   1.000
_cell.length_b   1.000
_cell.length_c   1.000
_cell.angle_alpha   90.00
_cell.angle_beta   90.00
_cell.angle_gamma   90.00
#
_symmetry.space_group_name_H-M   'P 1'
#
loop_
_entity.id
_entity.type
_entity.pdbx_description
1 polymer ?
#
loop_
_entity_poly.entity_id
_entity_poly.type
_entity_poly.pdbx_seq_one_letter_code
_entity_poly.pdbx_strand_id
1 'polypeptide(L)'
;MIDTDYETAKALEIPVVSEAPFSQISNDTYKENIEMIKSSEIVVLANVEFGYGNLSNLKAIEQALDIGKKVMILQETSITKRDYTKGEATEIYKRIIEKGAILVHNVEELFKFLY
;
A
#
# COMPACT_ATOMS: atom_id res chain seq x y z
N MET A 1 -9.05 12.49 14.88
CA MET A 1 -9.72 11.91 13.70
C MET A 1 -9.32 10.45 13.69
N ILE A 2 -10.29 9.54 13.75
CA ILE A 2 -10.08 8.09 13.90
C ILE A 2 -9.98 7.48 12.50
N ASP A 3 -9.10 6.50 12.34
CA ASP A 3 -8.94 5.73 11.11
C ASP A 3 -9.99 4.61 11.06
N THR A 4 -10.98 4.73 10.17
CA THR A 4 -12.09 3.77 10.05
C THR A 4 -11.61 2.40 9.57
N ASP A 5 -10.57 2.34 8.75
CA ASP A 5 -10.05 1.08 8.22
C ASP A 5 -9.42 0.27 9.35
N TYR A 6 -8.69 0.94 10.24
CA TYR A 6 -8.12 0.33 11.44
C TYR A 6 -9.19 -0.21 12.40
N GLU A 7 -10.22 0.57 12.70
CA GLU A 7 -11.31 0.13 13.59
C GLU A 7 -12.08 -1.05 12.99
N THR A 8 -12.30 -1.03 11.67
CA THR A 8 -12.96 -2.14 10.97
C THR A 8 -12.11 -3.40 11.02
N ALA A 9 -10.80 -3.31 10.76
CA ALA A 9 -9.88 -4.44 10.86
C ALA A 9 -9.87 -5.03 12.28
N LYS A 10 -9.83 -4.17 13.30
CA LYS A 10 -9.91 -4.59 14.70
C LYS A 10 -11.23 -5.27 15.05
N ALA A 11 -12.36 -4.70 14.62
CA ALA A 11 -13.68 -5.26 14.89
C ALA A 11 -13.88 -6.64 14.25
N LEU A 12 -13.20 -6.89 13.13
CA LEU A 12 -13.20 -8.18 12.42
C LEU A 12 -12.06 -9.12 12.85
N GLU A 13 -11.28 -8.75 13.87
CA GLU A 13 -10.12 -9.50 14.36
C GLU A 13 -9.07 -9.82 13.28
N ILE A 14 -8.98 -8.94 12.27
CA ILE A 14 -7.98 -9.06 11.20
C ILE A 14 -6.63 -8.56 11.75
N PRO A 15 -5.54 -9.36 11.60
CA PRO A 15 -4.21 -8.91 11.99
C PRO A 15 -3.84 -7.60 11.28
N VAL A 16 -3.43 -6.60 12.06
CA VAL A 16 -3.12 -5.26 11.56
C VAL A 16 -1.79 -4.78 12.14
N VAL A 17 -0.95 -4.23 11.27
CA VAL A 17 0.22 -3.44 11.64
C VAL A 17 -0.15 -1.97 11.43
N SER A 18 -0.07 -1.17 12.48
CA SER A 18 -0.57 0.21 12.50
C SER A 18 0.45 1.18 13.08
N GLU A 19 0.41 2.42 12.62
CA GLU A 19 1.19 3.54 13.15
C GLU A 19 0.26 4.63 13.71
N ALA A 20 0.77 5.50 14.58
CA ALA A 20 -0.01 6.65 15.06
C ALA A 20 -0.44 7.56 13.87
N PRO A 21 -1.68 8.09 13.88
CA PRO A 21 -2.16 8.99 12.82
C PRO A 21 -1.26 10.21 12.62
N PHE A 22 -1.09 10.62 11.37
CA PHE A 22 -0.29 11.79 10.97
C PHE A 22 1.19 11.75 11.40
N SER A 23 1.70 10.57 11.74
CA SER A 23 3.11 10.37 12.07
C SER A 23 3.86 9.65 10.95
N GLN A 24 5.19 9.64 11.02
CA GLN A 24 6.02 8.84 10.12
C GLN A 24 5.95 7.37 10.52
N ILE A 25 5.84 6.49 9.54
CA ILE A 25 5.95 5.05 9.75
C ILE A 25 7.32 4.74 10.34
N SER A 26 7.33 4.19 11.57
CA SER A 26 8.55 3.81 12.24
C SER A 26 9.24 2.63 11.53
N ASN A 27 10.55 2.46 11.77
CA ASN A 27 11.29 1.33 11.20
C ASN A 27 10.77 -0.03 11.71
N ASP A 28 10.23 -0.09 12.92
CA ASP A 28 9.73 -1.33 13.50
C ASP A 28 8.37 -1.69 12.88
N THR A 29 7.44 -0.72 12.80
CA THR A 29 6.17 -0.86 12.07
C THR A 29 6.41 -1.26 10.61
N TYR A 30 7.40 -0.65 9.95
CA TYR A 30 7.78 -1.01 8.59
C TYR A 30 8.23 -2.48 8.48
N LYS A 31 9.11 -2.96 9.38
CA LYS A 31 9.57 -4.35 9.37
C LYS A 31 8.43 -5.34 9.62
N GLU A 32 7.55 -5.03 10.57
CA GLU A 32 6.37 -5.86 10.84
C GLU A 32 5.47 -5.98 9.61
N ASN A 33 5.24 -4.87 8.88
CA ASN A 33 4.50 -4.88 7.63
C ASN A 33 5.21 -5.74 6.55
N ILE A 34 6.54 -5.69 6.47
CA ILE A 34 7.30 -6.57 5.56
C ILE A 34 7.11 -8.06 5.90
N GLU A 35 7.09 -8.43 7.18
CA GLU A 35 6.83 -9.82 7.58
C GLU A 35 5.40 -10.26 7.22
N MET A 36 4.40 -9.38 7.41
CA MET A 36 3.03 -9.65 6.92
C MET A 36 2.99 -9.85 5.40
N ILE A 37 3.66 -8.99 4.64
CA ILE A 37 3.77 -9.10 3.17
C ILE A 37 4.41 -10.42 2.75
N LYS A 38 5.46 -10.88 3.45
CA LYS A 38 6.11 -12.17 3.15
C LYS A 38 5.15 -13.34 3.33
N SER A 39 4.19 -13.23 4.25
CA SER A 39 3.18 -14.26 4.49
C SER A 39 1.99 -14.22 3.53
N SER A 40 1.81 -13.16 2.74
CA SER A 40 0.66 -13.02 1.83
C SER A 40 0.92 -13.64 0.45
N GLU A 41 -0.14 -14.03 -0.24
CA GLU A 41 -0.06 -14.46 -1.65
C GLU A 41 -0.16 -13.26 -2.59
N ILE A 42 -1.00 -12.29 -2.22
CA ILE A 42 -1.29 -11.07 -2.98
C ILE A 42 -1.14 -9.88 -2.05
N VAL A 43 -0.57 -8.79 -2.56
CA VAL A 43 -0.47 -7.50 -1.87
C VAL A 43 -1.28 -6.48 -2.67
N VAL A 44 -2.18 -5.78 -2.00
CA VAL A 44 -3.01 -4.74 -2.63
C VAL A 44 -2.63 -3.39 -2.05
N LEU A 45 -2.25 -2.45 -2.93
CA LEU A 45 -2.16 -1.04 -2.59
C LEU A 45 -3.51 -0.36 -2.87
N ALA A 46 -4.20 0.05 -1.81
CA ALA A 46 -5.45 0.80 -1.91
C ALA A 46 -5.23 2.20 -2.53
N ASN A 47 -6.32 2.84 -2.96
CA ASN A 47 -6.31 4.17 -3.56
C ASN A 47 -6.08 5.27 -2.50
N VAL A 48 -4.87 5.31 -1.93
CA VAL A 48 -4.49 6.21 -0.82
C VAL A 48 -3.71 7.44 -1.28
N GLU A 49 -3.79 8.51 -0.52
CA GLU A 49 -2.96 9.71 -0.69
C GLU A 49 -1.57 9.52 -0.04
N PHE A 50 -0.54 10.11 -0.63
CA PHE A 50 0.84 10.02 -0.18
C PHE A 50 1.38 11.36 0.29
N GLY A 51 1.85 11.37 1.53
CA GLY A 51 2.66 12.43 2.11
C GLY A 51 3.98 11.87 2.63
N TYR A 52 4.86 12.73 3.14
CA TYR A 52 6.19 12.27 3.62
C TYR A 52 6.10 11.23 4.75
N GLY A 53 5.00 11.21 5.50
CA GLY A 53 4.76 10.26 6.60
C GLY A 53 4.57 8.81 6.15
N ASN A 54 4.03 8.57 4.95
CA ASN A 54 3.61 7.24 4.51
C ASN A 54 4.33 6.73 3.26
N LEU A 55 5.39 7.41 2.80
CA LEU A 55 6.23 6.96 1.68
C LEU A 55 6.81 5.56 1.89
N SER A 56 7.03 5.14 3.14
CA SER A 56 7.47 3.79 3.47
C SER A 56 6.50 2.71 3.00
N ASN A 57 5.20 3.00 2.83
CA ASN A 57 4.27 2.05 2.23
C ASN A 57 4.62 1.75 0.77
N LEU A 58 4.98 2.77 -0.02
CA LEU A 58 5.45 2.53 -1.41
C LEU A 58 6.74 1.71 -1.43
N LYS A 59 7.65 1.96 -0.50
CA LYS A 59 8.88 1.14 -0.36
C LYS A 59 8.56 -0.30 0.01
N ALA A 60 7.54 -0.54 0.85
CA ALA A 60 7.09 -1.89 1.18
C ALA A 60 6.50 -2.60 -0.05
N ILE A 61 5.75 -1.89 -0.89
CA ILE A 61 5.24 -2.43 -2.16
C ILE A 61 6.37 -2.76 -3.13
N GLU A 62 7.37 -1.88 -3.26
CA GLU A 62 8.56 -2.13 -4.07
C GLU A 62 9.29 -3.39 -3.58
N GLN A 63 9.46 -3.54 -2.27
CA GLN A 63 10.05 -4.74 -1.68
C GLN A 63 9.21 -6.01 -1.92
N ALA A 64 7.88 -5.89 -1.89
CA ALA A 64 6.98 -7.01 -2.19
C ALA A 64 7.23 -7.55 -3.60
N LEU A 65 7.40 -6.67 -4.59
CA LEU A 65 7.79 -7.05 -5.96
C LEU A 65 9.18 -7.70 -6.00
N ASP A 66 10.15 -7.13 -5.28
CA ASP A 66 11.54 -7.64 -5.27
C ASP A 66 11.62 -9.06 -4.70
N ILE A 67 10.73 -9.44 -3.79
CA ILE A 67 10.63 -10.81 -3.26
C ILE A 67 9.64 -11.70 -4.03
N GLY A 68 9.14 -11.24 -5.18
CA GLY A 68 8.31 -12.01 -6.10
C GLY A 68 6.82 -12.11 -5.73
N LYS A 69 6.30 -11.22 -4.87
CA LYS A 69 4.85 -11.18 -4.57
C LYS A 69 4.07 -10.61 -5.75
N LYS A 70 2.84 -11.10 -5.90
CA LYS A 70 1.86 -10.50 -6.81
C LYS A 70 1.34 -9.22 -6.17
N VAL A 71 1.70 -8.08 -6.76
CA VAL A 71 1.24 -6.76 -6.32
C VAL A 71 0.16 -6.25 -7.25
N MET A 72 -0.92 -5.77 -6.65
CA MET A 72 -2.01 -5.08 -7.33
C MET A 72 -2.14 -3.66 -6.78
N ILE A 73 -2.43 -2.70 -7.65
CA ILE A 73 -2.66 -1.32 -7.26
C ILE A 73 -4.03 -0.89 -7.73
N LEU A 74 -4.88 -0.52 -6.76
CA LEU A 74 -6.17 0.09 -7.02
C LEU A 74 -5.95 1.58 -7.32
N GLN A 75 -6.07 1.95 -8.60
CA GLN A 75 -5.90 3.30 -9.09
C GLN A 75 -7.23 3.85 -9.63
N GLU A 76 -8.12 4.21 -8.71
CA GLU A 76 -9.33 4.97 -9.05
C GLU A 76 -8.99 6.43 -9.37
N THR A 77 -7.93 6.96 -8.75
CA THR A 77 -7.41 8.32 -9.01
C THR A 77 -5.92 8.28 -9.38
N SER A 78 -5.52 9.07 -10.38
CA SER A 78 -4.12 9.22 -10.81
C SER A 78 -3.20 9.55 -9.64
N ILE A 79 -2.02 8.93 -9.58
CA ILE A 79 -1.00 9.19 -8.56
C ILE A 79 -0.63 10.68 -8.46
N THR A 80 -0.64 11.41 -9.59
CA THR A 80 -0.34 12.85 -9.60
C THR A 80 -1.30 13.71 -8.78
N LYS A 81 -2.54 13.25 -8.57
CA LYS A 81 -3.52 13.93 -7.71
C LYS A 81 -3.46 13.48 -6.25
N ARG A 82 -2.70 12.40 -5.97
CA ARG A 82 -2.55 11.78 -4.66
C ARG A 82 -1.17 12.01 -4.06
N ASP A 83 -0.28 12.73 -4.75
CA ASP A 83 1.10 12.97 -4.35
C ASP A 83 1.26 14.36 -3.72
N TYR A 84 1.44 14.40 -2.40
CA TYR A 84 1.75 15.61 -1.62
C TYR A 84 3.24 15.71 -1.25
N THR A 85 4.08 14.91 -1.90
CA THR A 85 5.54 14.79 -1.67
C THR A 85 6.36 15.46 -2.77
N LYS A 86 5.73 16.35 -3.54
CA LYS A 86 6.37 17.10 -4.65
C LYS A 86 6.98 16.18 -5.74
N GLY A 87 6.41 15.00 -5.94
CA GLY A 87 6.81 14.08 -7.01
C GLY A 87 7.54 12.82 -6.54
N GLU A 88 8.01 12.77 -5.28
CA GLU A 88 8.74 11.61 -4.76
C GLU A 88 7.88 10.34 -4.78
N ALA A 89 6.64 10.42 -4.31
CA ALA A 89 5.69 9.31 -4.37
C ALA A 89 5.41 8.89 -5.81
N THR A 90 5.23 9.84 -6.73
CA THR A 90 5.01 9.57 -8.15
C THR A 90 6.18 8.81 -8.78
N GLU A 91 7.42 9.17 -8.44
CA GLU A 91 8.62 8.49 -8.94
C GLU A 91 8.69 7.04 -8.46
N ILE A 92 8.47 6.80 -7.16
CA ILE A 92 8.46 5.43 -6.61
C ILE A 92 7.32 4.61 -7.24
N TYR A 93 6.14 5.21 -7.35
CA TYR A 93 4.95 4.56 -7.93
C TYR A 93 5.18 4.13 -9.37
N LYS A 94 5.82 4.97 -10.21
CA LYS A 94 6.18 4.60 -11.58
C LYS A 94 7.13 3.40 -11.63
N ARG A 95 8.15 3.36 -10.77
CA ARG A 95 9.07 2.21 -10.68
C ARG A 95 8.35 0.93 -10.28
N ILE A 96 7.41 1.00 -9.35
CA ILE A 96 6.58 -0.15 -8.94
C ILE A 96 5.80 -0.71 -10.14
N ILE A 97 5.23 0.16 -10.97
CA ILE A 97 4.53 -0.25 -12.19
C ILE A 97 5.50 -0.89 -13.19
N GLU A 98 6.65 -0.26 -13.43
CA GLU A 98 7.69 -0.79 -14.32
C GLU A 98 8.23 -2.15 -13.86
N LYS A 99 8.28 -2.39 -12.55
CA LYS A 99 8.64 -3.67 -11.92
C LYS A 99 7.55 -4.75 -12.03
N GLY A 100 6.37 -4.44 -12.57
CA GLY A 100 5.34 -5.42 -12.89
C GLY A 100 4.13 -5.44 -11.94
N ALA A 101 3.90 -4.40 -11.15
CA ALA A 101 2.63 -4.27 -10.43
C ALA A 101 1.45 -4.18 -11.41
N ILE A 102 0.35 -4.85 -11.08
CA ILE A 102 -0.87 -4.87 -11.88
C ILE A 102 -1.73 -3.68 -11.46
N LEU A 103 -1.97 -2.72 -12.37
CA LEU A 103 -2.95 -1.67 -12.13
C LEU A 103 -4.36 -2.17 -12.41
N VAL A 104 -5.28 -1.83 -11.52
CA VAL A 104 -6.73 -1.99 -11.68
C VAL A 104 -7.40 -0.67 -11.37
N HIS A 105 -8.53 -0.37 -12.00
CA HIS A 105 -9.16 0.95 -11.91
C HIS A 105 -10.42 0.99 -11.05
N ASN A 106 -10.87 -0.16 -10.57
CA ASN A 106 -12.01 -0.31 -9.69
C ASN A 106 -11.91 -1.62 -8.91
N VAL A 107 -12.77 -1.75 -7.90
CA VAL A 107 -12.79 -2.90 -6.99
C VAL A 107 -13.26 -4.17 -7.71
N GLU A 108 -14.15 -4.06 -8.70
CA GLU A 108 -14.61 -5.19 -9.49
C GLU A 108 -13.49 -5.83 -10.32
N GLU A 109 -12.60 -5.02 -10.91
CA GLU A 109 -11.39 -5.49 -11.58
C GLU A 109 -10.43 -6.14 -10.60
N LEU A 110 -10.22 -5.53 -9.42
CA LEU A 110 -9.37 -6.09 -8.37
C LEU A 110 -9.82 -7.52 -8.00
N PHE A 111 -11.12 -7.69 -7.74
CA PHE A 111 -11.67 -8.98 -7.30
C PHE A 111 -11.51 -10.09 -8.34
N LYS A 112 -11.45 -9.80 -9.64
CA LYS A 112 -11.19 -10.82 -10.69
C LYS A 112 -9.85 -11.53 -10.55
N PHE A 113 -8.93 -11.03 -9.73
CA PHE A 113 -7.63 -11.64 -9.48
C PHE A 113 -7.53 -12.35 -8.12
N LEU A 114 -8.58 -12.26 -7.29
CA LEU A 114 -8.67 -12.85 -5.95
C LEU A 114 -9.50 -14.15 -5.93
N TYR A 115 -10.11 -14.52 -7.06
CA TYR A 115 -10.88 -15.75 -7.29
C TYR A 115 -10.31 -16.50 -8.51
#